data_AF-A0AAU9JW02-F1
#
_entry.id   AF-A0AAU9JW02-F1
#
_cell.length_a   1.000
_cell.length_b   1.000
_cell.length_c   1.000
_cell.angle_alpha   90.00
_cell.angle_beta   90.00
_cell.angle_gamma   90.00
#
_symmetry.space_group_name_H-M   'P 1'
#
loop_
_entity.id
_entity.type
_entity.pdbx_description
1 polymer ?
#
loop_
_entity_poly.entity_id
_entity_poly.type
_entity_poly.pdbx_seq_one_letter_code
_entity_poly.pdbx_strand_id
1 'polypeptide(L)' 'MNGRHKTEVVIFVILVFIAFIARTDYWVSWTLLSIFWGVLCLFDWLFTNEKDFMFEPNFKNWQRITEPRY' A
#
# COMPACT_ATOMS: atom_id res chain seq x y z
N MET A 1 -7.02 -3.09 11.57
CA MET A 1 -5.92 -3.58 10.71
C MET A 1 -6.06 -5.07 10.52
N ASN A 2 -6.42 -5.50 9.31
CA ASN A 2 -6.49 -6.91 8.92
C ASN A 2 -5.16 -7.62 9.20
N GLY A 3 -5.21 -8.92 9.52
CA GLY A 3 -4.01 -9.73 9.77
C GLY A 3 -3.00 -9.69 8.63
N ARG A 4 -3.48 -9.53 7.38
CA ARG A 4 -2.65 -9.35 6.17
C ARG A 4 -1.74 -8.12 6.22
N HIS A 5 -2.28 -6.96 6.58
CA HIS A 5 -1.47 -5.73 6.66
C HIS A 5 -0.42 -5.82 7.78
N LYS A 6 -0.71 -6.56 8.86
CA LYS A 6 0.30 -6.83 9.90
C LYS A 6 1.45 -7.66 9.36
N THR A 7 1.19 -8.70 8.57
CA THR A 7 2.24 -9.51 7.95
C THR A 7 3.07 -8.72 6.94
N GLU A 8 2.44 -7.87 6.13
CA GLU A 8 3.13 -7.01 5.15
C GLU A 8 4.09 -6.02 5.83
N VAL A 9 3.65 -5.37 6.92
CA VAL A 9 4.50 -4.45 7.69
C VAL A 9 5.67 -5.19 8.34
N VAL A 10 5.44 -6.38 8.90
CA VAL A 10 6.52 -7.20 9.49
C VAL A 10 7.58 -7.55 8.44
N ILE A 11 7.17 -7.97 7.24
CA ILE A 11 8.08 -8.28 6.14
C ILE A 11 8.85 -7.02 5.71
N PHE A 12 8.19 -5.87 5.60
CA PHE A 12 8.83 -4.60 5.26
C PHE A 12 9.90 -4.21 6.29
N VAL A 13 9.59 -4.32 7.58
CA VAL A 13 10.56 -4.04 8.66
C VAL A 13 11.78 -4.96 8.56
N ILE A 14 11.57 -6.26 8.32
CA ILE A 14 12.66 -7.23 8.14
C ILE A 14 13.55 -6.84 6.94
N LEU A 15 12.95 -6.48 5.80
CA LEU A 15 13.70 -6.07 4.60
C LEU A 15 14.55 -4.82 4.85
N VAL A 16 14.01 -3.85 5.58
CA VAL A 16 14.74 -2.64 5.97
C VAL A 16 15.93 -2.98 6.88
N PHE A 17 15.75 -3.87 7.87
CA PHE A 17 16.86 -4.34 8.70
C PHE A 17 17.94 -5.07 7.88
N ILE A 18 17.54 -5.91 6.92
CA ILE A 18 18.49 -6.59 6.03
C ILE A 18 19.27 -5.56 5.20
N ALA A 19 18.61 -4.52 4.70
CA ALA A 19 19.27 -3.46 3.94
C ALA A 19 20.32 -2.70 4.78
N PHE A 20 20.08 -2.50 6.08
CA PHE A 20 21.05 -1.88 6.99
C PHE A 20 22.23 -2.79 7.36
N ILE A 21 22.01 -4.10 7.46
CA ILE A 21 23.06 -5.07 7.80
C ILE A 21 23.87 -5.49 6.56
N ALA A 22 23.30 -5.32 5.37
CA ALA A 22 23.95 -5.69 4.12
C ALA A 22 25.29 -4.96 3.95
N ARG A 23 26.31 -5.74 3.57
CA ARG A 23 27.65 -5.23 3.23
C ARG A 23 27.54 -4.17 2.13
N THR A 24 28.51 -3.24 2.09
CA THR A 24 28.56 -2.07 1.20
C THR A 24 28.20 -2.35 -0.26
N ASP A 25 28.55 -3.52 -0.78
CA ASP A 25 28.35 -3.87 -2.19
C ASP A 25 26.90 -4.25 -2.53
N TYR A 26 26.09 -4.63 -1.52
CA TYR A 26 24.73 -5.14 -1.72
C TYR A 26 23.64 -4.29 -1.07
N TRP A 27 24.01 -3.33 -0.21
CA TRP A 27 23.05 -2.41 0.44
C TRP A 27 22.07 -1.84 -0.60
N VAL A 28 22.57 -1.31 -1.71
CA VAL A 28 21.73 -0.64 -2.72
C VAL A 28 20.65 -1.57 -3.27
N SER A 29 20.98 -2.83 -3.54
CA SER A 29 20.02 -3.83 -4.04
C SER A 29 18.94 -4.14 -3.00
N TRP A 30 19.31 -4.28 -1.73
CA TRP A 30 18.36 -4.54 -0.64
C TRP A 30 17.47 -3.33 -0.34
N THR A 31 18.00 -2.11 -0.44
CA THR A 31 17.19 -0.89 -0.33
C THR A 31 16.20 -0.78 -1.46
N LEU A 32 16.62 -1.05 -2.71
CA LEU A 32 15.74 -1.02 -3.86
C LEU A 32 14.59 -2.03 -3.71
N LEU A 33 14.89 -3.25 -3.26
CA LEU A 33 13.91 -4.30 -3.00
C LEU A 33 12.91 -3.86 -1.90
N SER A 34 13.40 -3.25 -0.83
CA SER A 34 12.55 -2.69 0.24
C SER A 34 11.60 -1.62 -0.28
N ILE A 35 12.08 -0.73 -1.16
CA ILE A 35 11.27 0.31 -1.78
C ILE A 35 10.18 -0.30 -2.67
N PHE A 36 10.52 -1.26 -3.52
CA PHE A 36 9.52 -1.95 -4.35
C PHE A 36 8.45 -2.65 -3.53
N TRP A 37 8.84 -3.32 -2.44
CA TRP A 37 7.90 -3.93 -1.51
C TRP A 37 6.99 -2.87 -0.86
N GLY A 38 7.55 -1.75 -0.43
CA GLY A 38 6.78 -0.65 0.15
C GLY A 38 5.73 -0.09 -0.81
N VAL A 39 6.09 0.08 -2.10
CA VAL A 39 5.14 0.51 -3.13
C VAL A 39 4.02 -0.51 -3.30
N LEU A 40 4.32 -1.82 -3.36
CA LEU A 40 3.30 -2.85 -3.46
C LEU A 40 2.33 -2.84 -2.28
N CYS A 41 2.83 -2.67 -1.04
CA CYS A 41 1.97 -2.55 0.14
C CYS A 41 1.08 -1.30 0.08
N LEU A 42 1.60 -0.18 -0.40
CA LEU A 42 0.80 1.03 -0.59
C LEU A 42 -0.33 0.81 -1.59
N PHE A 43 -0.04 0.14 -2.71
CA PHE A 43 -1.08 -0.24 -3.67
C PHE A 43 -2.11 -1.18 -3.04
N ASP A 44 -1.70 -2.26 -2.36
CA ASP A 44 -2.65 -3.19 -1.74
C ASP A 44 -3.57 -2.43 -0.75
N TRP A 45 -3.02 -1.54 0.07
CA TRP A 45 -3.81 -0.78 1.05
C TRP A 45 -4.75 0.25 0.40
N LEU A 46 -4.32 0.90 -0.69
CA LEU A 46 -5.13 1.88 -1.40
C LEU A 46 -6.38 1.25 -2.04
N PHE A 47 -6.27 0.00 -2.48
CA PHE A 47 -7.35 -0.70 -3.19
C PHE A 47 -8.08 -1.75 -2.34
N THR A 48 -7.76 -1.86 -1.04
CA THR A 48 -8.42 -2.83 -0.14
C THR A 48 -9.88 -2.46 0.17
N ASN A 49 -10.24 -1.19 0.07
CA ASN A 49 -11.55 -0.72 0.46
C ASN A 49 -12.50 -0.73 -0.75
N GLU A 50 -13.41 -1.70 -0.80
CA GLU A 50 -14.37 -1.89 -1.90
C GLU A 50 -15.24 -0.65 -2.17
N LYS A 51 -15.39 0.23 -1.18
CA LYS A 51 -16.20 1.46 -1.28
C LYS A 51 -15.47 2.65 -1.90
N ASP A 52 -14.14 2.61 -1.98
CA ASP A 52 -13.36 3.75 -2.49
C ASP A 52 -13.34 3.78 -4.03
N PHE A 53 -13.58 2.64 -4.69
CA PHE A 53 -13.71 2.50 -6.14
C PHE A 53 -15.15 2.15 -6.55
N MET A 54 -16.11 3.03 -6.24
CA MET A 54 -17.48 2.86 -6.71
C MET A 54 -17.66 3.42 -8.13
N PHE A 55 -17.65 2.52 -9.12
CA PHE A 55 -17.95 2.89 -10.51
C PHE A 55 -19.46 3.09 -10.68
N GLU A 56 -19.89 4.34 -10.82
CA GLU A 56 -21.29 4.70 -11.08
C GLU A 56 -21.39 5.40 -12.46
N PRO A 57 -21.97 4.75 -13.48
CA PRO A 57 -22.00 5.28 -14.84
C PRO A 57 -22.92 6.50 -14.99
N ASN A 58 -23.85 6.71 -14.04
CA ASN A 58 -24.73 7.86 -14.02
C ASN A 58 -24.20 8.95 -13.09
N PHE A 59 -23.70 10.05 -13.67
CA PHE A 59 -23.13 11.18 -12.93
C PHE A 59 -24.04 11.72 -11.82
N LYS A 60 -25.38 11.77 -12.02
CA LYS A 60 -26.31 12.27 -11.00
C LYS A 60 -26.41 11.35 -9.79
N ASN A 61 -26.30 10.03 -10.00
CA ASN A 61 -26.28 9.06 -8.90
C ASN A 61 -24.95 9.14 -8.17
N TRP A 62 -23.85 9.22 -8.92
CA TRP A 62 -22.51 9.37 -8.36
C TRP A 62 -22.44 10.59 -7.44
N GLN A 63 -22.87 11.76 -7.94
CA GLN A 63 -22.88 13.01 -7.19
C GLN A 63 -23.71 12.91 -5.89
N ARG A 64 -24.86 12.23 -5.93
CA ARG A 64 -25.70 12.03 -4.74
C ARG A 64 -25.02 11.15 -3.66
N ILE A 65 -24.09 10.29 -4.06
CA ILE A 65 -23.40 9.34 -3.18
C ILE A 65 -22.10 9.95 -2.65
N THR A 66 -21.43 10.80 -3.45
CA THR A 66 -20.16 11.45 -3.10
C THR A 66 -20.31 12.80 -2.41
N GLU A 67 -21.41 13.54 -2.63
CA GLU A 67 -21.64 14.80 -1.93
C GLU A 67 -22.24 14.56 -0.53
N PRO A 68 -21.55 14.93 0.56
CA PRO A 68 -22.17 14.98 1.87
C PRO A 68 -23.23 16.09 1.84
N ARG A 69 -24.51 15.72 1.98
CA ARG A 69 -25.61 16.69 2.11
C ARG A 69 -25.39 17.54 3.37
N TYR A 70 -24.87 18.74 3.18
CA TYR A 70 -25.01 19.86 4.13
C TYR A 70 -26.06 20.81 3.59
#